data_AF-A0A7S3VG93-F1
#
_entry.id   AF-A0A7S3VG93-F1
#
_cell.length_a   1.000
_cell.length_b   1.000
_cell.length_c   1.000
_cell.angle_alpha   90.00
_cell.angle_beta   90.00
_cell.angle_gamma   90.00
#
_symmetry.space_group_name_H-M   'P 1'
#
loop_
_entity.id
_entity.type
_entity.pdbx_description
1 polymer ?
#
loop_
_entity_poly.entity_id
_entity_poly.type
_entity_poly.pdbx_seq_one_letter_code
_entity_poly.pdbx_strand_id
1 'polypeptide(L)'
;IIDFICLAINYFPSFLLGSSIMFAKLLKDLFFLGVVVLLQSSSPVTVLGFVSTTRIIPASLYNHLKNKIRTKVQQSHIRTLASSLESSALHATDASSTSTAVPSLIVLDLDNTLWTPELYQLRKLERNKQYPVANKDVKLFPAIQSILSSIKKDLASNGGSSIYSETKFAIASRTKSVEWAHDLLKQFDLTDFFHYVEIFPGDKKRHFANLKSQSGIDYHDMLFFDDSRDGRYGNCEPVSELGALTVHCPNGIYEEKIWHGAIESFGEWYTEKPANTIIEWDGTLTTTSTPDIDPTAKFKGFVKYVNYDKRFGFIKYGSRDTKDMFFHFSSLPAGADVEEGDEVSFGITHDQRKGKDAARDVELKNGGGDADTVNMRVFSMNLPFAALLANGYKTLETRNGTMFTPYEEGTKMLLHVGQRIYPDGNRHLDVMKSGGLDDDEINDLKSLPNGFGKGMAVAIVEIGKTYETTLEERCDPDFQRSVGAFGADSGMRATEIARVEYLKKGVKVTG
;
A
#
# COMPACT_ATOMS: atom_id res chain seq x y z
N ILE A 1 -20.22 -20.93 -18.38
CA ILE A 1 -19.27 -21.93 -17.84
C ILE A 1 -18.91 -22.98 -18.91
N ILE A 2 -19.88 -23.68 -19.51
CA ILE A 2 -19.60 -24.65 -20.59
C ILE A 2 -18.92 -23.98 -21.80
N ASP A 3 -19.39 -22.80 -22.22
CA ASP A 3 -18.75 -22.05 -23.31
C ASP A 3 -17.33 -21.59 -22.97
N PHE A 4 -17.05 -21.33 -21.69
CA PHE A 4 -15.72 -20.92 -21.20
C PHE A 4 -14.74 -22.11 -21.19
N ILE A 5 -15.22 -23.31 -20.85
CA ILE A 5 -14.44 -24.55 -20.89
C ILE A 5 -14.16 -24.97 -22.34
N CYS A 6 -15.13 -24.80 -23.25
CA CYS A 6 -14.94 -25.05 -24.68
C CYS A 6 -13.97 -24.06 -25.34
N LEU A 7 -13.86 -22.82 -24.84
CA LEU A 7 -12.85 -21.86 -25.27
C LEU A 7 -11.44 -22.26 -24.77
N ALA A 8 -11.30 -22.63 -23.50
CA ALA A 8 -10.02 -22.97 -22.89
C ALA A 8 -9.33 -24.19 -23.55
N ILE A 9 -10.10 -25.16 -24.02
CA ILE A 9 -9.59 -26.37 -24.69
C ILE A 9 -9.10 -26.07 -26.12
N ASN A 10 -9.63 -25.05 -26.78
CA ASN A 10 -9.24 -24.69 -28.15
C ASN A 10 -7.99 -23.81 -28.24
N TYR A 11 -7.59 -23.14 -27.16
CA TYR A 11 -6.50 -22.14 -27.18
C TYR A 11 -5.20 -22.57 -26.47
N PHE A 12 -5.16 -23.70 -25.77
CA PHE A 12 -3.93 -24.20 -25.10
C PHE A 12 -3.62 -25.67 -25.45
N PRO A 13 -2.96 -25.97 -26.58
CA PRO A 13 -2.59 -27.34 -26.92
C PRO A 13 -1.35 -27.86 -26.15
N SER A 14 -0.61 -26.96 -25.47
CA SER A 14 0.77 -27.24 -25.06
C SER A 14 1.05 -27.04 -23.56
N PHE A 15 0.02 -27.07 -22.71
CA PHE A 15 0.17 -26.96 -21.24
C PHE A 15 -0.42 -28.19 -20.52
N LEU A 16 -0.13 -29.39 -21.00
CA LEU A 16 -0.60 -30.64 -20.40
C LEU A 16 0.49 -31.73 -20.37
N LEU A 17 1.68 -31.36 -19.93
CA LEU A 17 2.68 -32.33 -19.45
C LEU A 17 3.42 -31.75 -18.25
N GLY A 18 2.85 -31.94 -17.06
CA GLY A 18 3.55 -31.66 -15.82
C GLY A 18 2.61 -31.28 -14.69
N SER A 19 2.31 -32.27 -13.84
CA SER A 19 1.68 -32.21 -12.51
C SER A 19 0.21 -32.68 -12.40
N SER A 20 0.03 -34.02 -12.43
CA SER A 20 -1.25 -34.74 -12.25
C SER A 20 -1.98 -34.53 -10.90
N ILE A 21 -1.51 -33.65 -10.02
CA ILE A 21 -2.04 -33.50 -8.65
C ILE A 21 -2.96 -32.27 -8.51
N MET A 22 -2.71 -31.16 -9.23
CA MET A 22 -3.61 -30.00 -9.20
C MET A 22 -4.90 -30.25 -10.00
N PHE A 23 -4.81 -30.96 -11.13
CA PHE A 23 -5.97 -31.25 -11.98
C PHE A 23 -6.98 -32.20 -11.29
N ALA A 24 -6.50 -33.14 -10.48
CA ALA A 24 -7.34 -34.03 -9.68
C ALA A 24 -8.08 -33.30 -8.55
N LYS A 25 -7.57 -32.15 -8.09
CA LYS A 25 -8.22 -31.32 -7.07
C LYS A 25 -9.29 -30.42 -7.69
N LEU A 26 -8.99 -29.84 -8.86
CA LEU A 26 -9.97 -29.06 -9.66
C LEU A 26 -11.17 -29.93 -10.10
N LEU A 27 -10.92 -31.19 -10.48
CA LEU A 27 -11.97 -32.15 -10.84
C LEU A 27 -12.82 -32.61 -9.64
N LYS A 28 -12.26 -32.64 -8.42
CA LYS A 28 -13.03 -32.97 -7.20
C LYS A 28 -14.00 -31.85 -6.81
N ASP A 29 -13.61 -30.59 -6.99
CA ASP A 29 -14.48 -29.45 -6.70
C ASP A 29 -15.57 -29.28 -7.76
N LEU A 30 -15.28 -29.65 -9.02
CA LEU A 30 -16.29 -29.79 -10.09
C LEU A 30 -17.26 -30.97 -9.88
N PHE A 31 -16.91 -31.97 -9.07
CA PHE A 31 -17.74 -33.13 -8.75
C PHE A 31 -18.92 -32.81 -7.82
N PHE A 32 -18.91 -31.65 -7.12
CA PHE A 32 -20.07 -31.17 -6.37
C PHE A 32 -21.17 -30.58 -7.25
N LEU A 33 -20.89 -30.38 -8.55
CA LEU A 33 -21.84 -29.91 -9.55
C LEU A 33 -22.11 -30.96 -10.62
N GLY A 34 -22.46 -32.18 -10.21
CA GLY A 34 -23.30 -33.11 -10.99
C GLY A 34 -22.93 -33.38 -12.45
N VAL A 35 -21.66 -33.69 -12.77
CA VAL A 35 -21.27 -34.19 -14.10
C VAL A 35 -20.47 -35.49 -13.96
N VAL A 36 -21.04 -36.59 -14.43
CA VAL A 36 -20.38 -37.91 -14.50
C VAL A 36 -19.60 -38.00 -15.81
N VAL A 37 -18.28 -38.22 -15.74
CA VAL A 37 -17.44 -38.60 -16.90
C VAL A 37 -16.84 -40.00 -16.64
N LEU A 38 -17.17 -40.95 -17.51
CA LEU A 38 -16.57 -42.28 -17.56
C LEU A 38 -15.27 -42.23 -18.38
N LEU A 39 -14.15 -42.66 -17.80
CA LEU A 39 -12.90 -42.95 -18.52
C LEU A 39 -12.66 -44.46 -18.49
N GLN A 40 -12.47 -45.06 -19.67
CA GLN A 40 -11.86 -46.39 -19.81
C GLN A 40 -10.49 -46.25 -20.46
N SER A 41 -9.51 -46.89 -19.85
CA SER A 41 -8.09 -46.93 -20.20
C SER A 41 -7.75 -48.05 -21.17
N SER A 42 -6.85 -47.79 -22.12
CA SER A 42 -5.79 -48.73 -22.52
C SER A 42 -4.80 -48.08 -23.51
N SER A 43 -3.50 -48.23 -23.23
CA SER A 43 -2.36 -47.88 -24.10
C SER A 43 -1.77 -49.17 -24.72
N PRO A 44 -0.65 -49.21 -25.50
CA PRO A 44 0.18 -48.13 -26.09
C PRO A 44 0.72 -48.41 -27.54
N VAL A 45 1.59 -47.49 -28.01
CA VAL A 45 2.78 -47.63 -28.91
C VAL A 45 2.71 -47.22 -30.42
N THR A 46 3.67 -46.32 -30.77
CA THR A 46 4.51 -46.16 -32.00
C THR A 46 4.08 -45.24 -33.17
N VAL A 47 4.77 -44.08 -33.24
CA VAL A 47 5.41 -43.36 -34.37
C VAL A 47 4.74 -43.32 -35.76
N LEU A 48 4.36 -42.12 -36.23
CA LEU A 48 4.90 -41.42 -37.44
C LEU A 48 4.02 -40.22 -37.85
N GLY A 49 4.66 -39.10 -38.24
CA GLY A 49 4.22 -38.25 -39.35
C GLY A 49 3.15 -37.17 -39.09
N PHE A 50 3.55 -35.92 -39.31
CA PHE A 50 2.65 -34.78 -39.57
C PHE A 50 1.68 -35.08 -40.72
N VAL A 51 0.36 -34.90 -40.53
CA VAL A 51 -0.58 -34.29 -41.51
C VAL A 51 -1.81 -33.71 -40.78
N SER A 52 -2.17 -32.48 -41.16
CA SER A 52 -3.42 -31.76 -40.90
C SER A 52 -4.70 -32.61 -41.02
N THR A 53 -5.68 -32.43 -40.13
CA THR A 53 -7.13 -32.37 -40.44
C THR A 53 -7.98 -32.12 -39.18
N THR A 54 -8.67 -30.98 -39.17
CA THR A 54 -9.86 -30.70 -38.34
C THR A 54 -10.95 -31.76 -38.57
N ARG A 55 -11.46 -32.40 -37.51
CA ARG A 55 -12.70 -33.20 -37.57
C ARG A 55 -13.81 -32.55 -36.75
N ILE A 56 -14.79 -32.04 -37.49
CA ILE A 56 -16.09 -31.53 -37.03
C ILE A 56 -16.94 -32.72 -36.54
N ILE A 57 -17.59 -32.58 -35.39
CA ILE A 57 -18.53 -33.60 -34.88
C ILE A 57 -19.76 -33.66 -35.81
N PRO A 58 -20.17 -34.85 -36.32
CA PRO A 58 -21.33 -34.97 -37.18
C PRO A 58 -22.63 -34.55 -36.48
N ALA A 59 -23.45 -33.74 -37.16
CA ALA A 59 -24.72 -33.20 -36.65
C ALA A 59 -25.70 -34.27 -36.15
N SER A 60 -25.57 -35.52 -36.60
CA SER A 60 -26.35 -36.66 -36.12
C SER A 60 -26.09 -37.01 -34.66
N LEU A 61 -24.84 -36.88 -34.18
CA LEU A 61 -24.47 -37.17 -32.79
C LEU A 61 -24.94 -36.06 -31.85
N TYR A 62 -24.86 -34.80 -32.29
CA TYR A 62 -25.39 -33.64 -31.58
C TYR A 62 -26.91 -33.74 -31.39
N ASN A 63 -27.65 -34.09 -32.44
CA ASN A 63 -29.10 -34.23 -32.37
C ASN A 63 -29.55 -35.45 -31.54
N HIS A 64 -28.76 -36.52 -31.52
CA HIS A 64 -29.04 -37.68 -30.67
C HIS A 64 -28.88 -37.36 -29.17
N LEU A 65 -27.83 -36.62 -28.80
CA LEU A 65 -27.60 -36.16 -27.43
C LEU A 65 -28.66 -35.14 -26.97
N LYS A 66 -29.02 -34.19 -27.84
CA LYS A 66 -30.07 -33.19 -27.58
C LYS A 66 -31.43 -33.83 -27.32
N ASN A 67 -31.78 -34.88 -28.08
CA ASN A 67 -33.07 -35.58 -27.91
C ASN A 67 -33.10 -36.50 -26.69
N LYS A 68 -31.96 -37.04 -26.24
CA LYS A 68 -31.88 -37.89 -25.03
C LYS A 68 -31.96 -37.10 -23.71
N ILE A 69 -31.53 -35.84 -23.72
CA ILE A 69 -31.65 -34.92 -22.57
C ILE A 69 -33.08 -34.37 -22.46
N ARG A 70 -33.82 -34.28 -23.58
CA ARG A 70 -35.18 -33.73 -23.63
C ARG A 70 -36.27 -34.62 -23.03
N THR A 71 -35.98 -35.86 -22.63
CA THR A 71 -36.96 -36.81 -22.09
C THR A 71 -36.93 -36.99 -20.57
N LYS A 72 -36.21 -36.14 -19.81
CA LYS A 72 -36.21 -36.18 -18.33
C LYS A 72 -36.25 -34.81 -17.65
N VAL A 73 -37.22 -33.95 -17.97
CA VAL A 73 -37.64 -32.87 -17.05
C VAL A 73 -39.14 -32.60 -17.27
N GLN A 74 -39.95 -32.77 -16.22
CA GLN A 74 -41.39 -32.50 -16.23
C GLN A 74 -41.68 -31.00 -16.41
N GLN A 75 -42.66 -30.71 -17.27
CA GLN A 75 -43.13 -29.38 -17.67
C GLN A 75 -44.07 -28.77 -16.62
N SER A 76 -43.78 -27.56 -16.15
CA SER A 76 -44.80 -26.56 -15.77
C SER A 76 -44.20 -25.18 -15.41
N HIS A 77 -42.96 -25.09 -14.92
CA HIS A 77 -42.42 -23.81 -14.42
C HIS A 77 -41.65 -22.93 -15.44
N ILE A 78 -41.40 -23.40 -16.67
CA ILE A 78 -40.54 -22.69 -17.64
C ILE A 78 -41.29 -21.61 -18.45
N ARG A 79 -42.61 -21.71 -18.62
CA ARG A 79 -43.36 -20.77 -19.49
C ARG A 79 -43.48 -19.36 -18.91
N THR A 80 -43.60 -19.22 -17.59
CA THR A 80 -43.74 -17.91 -16.95
C THR A 80 -42.44 -17.11 -16.99
N LEU A 81 -41.30 -17.78 -16.76
CA LEU A 81 -39.97 -17.17 -16.82
C LEU A 81 -39.55 -16.78 -18.25
N ALA A 82 -39.86 -17.61 -19.25
CA ALA A 82 -39.55 -17.30 -20.65
C ALA A 82 -40.29 -16.04 -21.14
N SER A 83 -41.55 -15.84 -20.74
CA SER A 83 -42.33 -14.66 -21.14
C SER A 83 -41.81 -13.34 -20.53
N SER A 84 -41.28 -13.38 -19.30
CA SER A 84 -40.66 -12.21 -18.68
C SER A 84 -39.28 -11.88 -19.29
N LEU A 85 -38.54 -12.90 -19.72
CA LEU A 85 -37.26 -12.73 -20.42
C LEU A 85 -37.43 -12.22 -21.87
N GLU A 86 -38.47 -12.64 -22.59
CA GLU A 86 -38.76 -12.15 -23.95
C GLU A 86 -39.23 -10.68 -23.97
N SER A 87 -40.00 -10.24 -22.96
CA SER A 87 -40.36 -8.82 -22.81
C SER A 87 -39.16 -7.94 -22.47
N SER A 88 -38.12 -8.50 -21.85
CA SER A 88 -36.87 -7.81 -21.53
C SER A 88 -35.93 -7.74 -22.74
N ALA A 89 -35.97 -8.76 -23.61
CA ALA A 89 -35.13 -8.85 -24.80
C ALA A 89 -35.62 -7.96 -25.97
N LEU A 90 -36.92 -7.68 -26.06
CA LEU A 90 -37.50 -6.84 -27.13
C LEU A 90 -37.30 -5.32 -26.92
N HIS A 91 -36.81 -4.88 -25.75
CA HIS A 91 -36.37 -3.51 -25.52
C HIS A 91 -34.85 -3.31 -25.69
N ALA A 92 -34.10 -4.36 -26.01
CA ALA A 92 -32.64 -4.31 -26.20
C ALA A 92 -32.21 -4.13 -27.67
N THR A 93 -33.15 -3.87 -28.59
CA THR A 93 -32.86 -3.54 -29.99
C THR A 93 -33.17 -2.08 -30.28
N ASP A 94 -32.46 -1.20 -29.59
CA ASP A 94 -32.10 0.11 -30.14
C ASP A 94 -30.66 0.36 -29.70
N ALA A 95 -29.72 -0.09 -30.51
CA ALA A 95 -28.30 0.15 -30.33
C ALA A 95 -28.04 1.64 -30.60
N SER A 96 -28.33 2.45 -29.59
CA SER A 96 -27.75 3.77 -29.44
C SER A 96 -26.24 3.62 -29.52
N SER A 97 -25.64 4.27 -30.52
CA SER A 97 -24.20 4.48 -30.62
C SER A 97 -23.68 5.15 -29.34
N THR A 98 -23.22 4.37 -28.38
CA THR A 98 -22.51 4.87 -27.20
C THR A 98 -21.13 5.29 -27.67
N SER A 99 -20.91 6.59 -27.86
CA SER A 99 -19.54 7.11 -27.98
C SER A 99 -18.83 6.79 -26.68
N THR A 100 -17.89 5.85 -26.69
CA THR A 100 -17.04 5.59 -25.53
C THR A 100 -16.24 6.86 -25.28
N ALA A 101 -16.43 7.47 -24.12
CA ALA A 101 -15.75 8.71 -23.78
C ALA A 101 -14.23 8.49 -23.79
N VAL A 102 -13.49 9.45 -24.36
CA VAL A 102 -12.03 9.45 -24.41
C VAL A 102 -11.53 10.61 -23.55
N PRO A 103 -10.42 10.45 -22.80
CA PRO A 103 -9.88 11.55 -22.01
C PRO A 103 -9.54 12.75 -22.89
N SER A 104 -9.87 13.96 -22.43
CA SER A 104 -9.43 15.20 -23.08
C SER A 104 -7.95 15.49 -22.80
N LEU A 105 -7.41 14.98 -21.68
CA LEU A 105 -5.99 15.07 -21.35
C LEU A 105 -5.46 13.73 -20.84
N ILE A 106 -4.42 13.20 -21.48
CA ILE A 106 -3.66 12.05 -20.98
C ILE A 106 -2.33 12.55 -20.42
N VAL A 107 -2.07 12.28 -19.14
CA VAL A 107 -0.87 12.69 -18.41
C VAL A 107 0.00 11.48 -18.12
N LEU A 108 1.30 11.60 -18.35
CA LEU A 108 2.29 10.55 -18.06
C LEU A 108 3.33 11.04 -17.07
N ASP A 109 3.69 10.20 -16.10
CA ASP A 109 5.00 10.33 -15.44
C ASP A 109 6.14 9.91 -16.40
N LEU A 110 7.38 10.16 -15.99
CA LEU A 110 8.58 9.85 -16.75
C LEU A 110 9.27 8.59 -16.23
N ASP A 111 9.79 8.68 -15.00
CA ASP A 111 10.68 7.68 -14.42
C ASP A 111 9.86 6.43 -14.09
N ASN A 112 10.30 5.27 -14.57
CA ASN A 112 9.61 3.99 -14.41
C ASN A 112 8.15 3.96 -14.90
N THR A 113 7.74 4.92 -15.74
CA THR A 113 6.44 4.96 -16.43
C THR A 113 6.62 4.98 -17.94
N LEU A 114 7.34 5.99 -18.44
CA LEU A 114 7.64 6.21 -19.85
C LEU A 114 8.98 5.55 -20.23
N TRP A 115 9.98 5.62 -19.35
CA TRP A 115 11.29 5.02 -19.55
C TRP A 115 11.85 4.31 -18.31
N THR A 116 12.93 3.57 -18.54
CA THR A 116 13.75 2.91 -17.51
C THR A 116 15.23 2.98 -17.89
N PRO A 117 16.17 3.01 -16.92
CA PRO A 117 15.97 3.16 -15.48
C PRO A 117 15.52 4.58 -15.08
N GLU A 118 15.19 4.76 -13.81
CA GLU A 118 14.90 6.09 -13.23
C GLU A 118 16.17 6.97 -13.20
N LEU A 119 16.02 8.27 -13.40
CA LEU A 119 17.17 9.18 -13.53
C LEU A 119 18.10 9.20 -12.30
N TYR A 120 17.56 9.03 -11.08
CA TYR A 120 18.39 9.00 -9.86
C TYR A 120 19.32 7.77 -9.78
N GLN A 121 19.04 6.73 -10.57
CA GLN A 121 19.87 5.52 -10.63
C GLN A 121 21.15 5.76 -11.42
N LEU A 122 21.22 6.82 -12.23
CA LEU A 122 22.35 7.17 -13.11
C LEU A 122 23.45 7.99 -12.40
N ARG A 123 23.69 7.73 -11.12
CA ARG A 123 24.65 8.48 -10.26
C ARG A 123 26.07 8.54 -10.84
N LYS A 124 26.48 7.54 -11.63
CA LYS A 124 27.81 7.53 -12.27
C LYS A 124 27.93 8.64 -13.32
N LEU A 125 26.91 8.82 -14.15
CA LEU A 125 26.88 9.88 -15.16
C LEU A 125 26.83 11.26 -14.49
N GLU A 126 26.04 11.38 -13.43
CA GLU A 126 25.89 12.62 -12.65
C GLU A 126 27.25 13.07 -12.08
N ARG A 127 27.97 12.16 -11.42
CA ARG A 127 29.32 12.43 -10.89
C ARG A 127 30.32 12.81 -11.97
N ASN A 128 30.17 12.25 -13.16
CA ASN A 128 31.04 12.53 -14.30
C ASN A 128 30.60 13.78 -15.09
N LYS A 129 29.52 14.48 -14.68
CA LYS A 129 28.91 15.61 -15.40
C LYS A 129 28.54 15.25 -16.85
N GLN A 130 28.08 14.03 -17.06
CA GLN A 130 27.64 13.52 -18.36
C GLN A 130 26.12 13.46 -18.41
N TYR A 131 25.54 13.88 -19.53
CA TYR A 131 24.12 13.72 -19.78
C TYR A 131 23.82 12.27 -20.20
N PRO A 132 22.68 11.69 -19.78
CA PRO A 132 22.26 10.37 -20.21
C PRO A 132 21.92 10.37 -21.70
N VAL A 133 22.25 9.27 -22.39
CA VAL A 133 21.97 9.10 -23.81
C VAL A 133 20.77 8.17 -24.01
N ALA A 134 19.79 8.62 -24.77
CA ALA A 134 18.62 7.85 -25.16
C ALA A 134 19.01 6.56 -25.90
N ASN A 135 18.26 5.49 -25.66
CA ASN A 135 18.50 4.13 -26.16
C ASN A 135 19.79 3.45 -25.69
N LYS A 136 20.64 4.15 -24.93
CA LYS A 136 21.88 3.61 -24.35
C LYS A 136 21.80 3.53 -22.83
N ASP A 137 21.66 4.69 -22.18
CA ASP A 137 21.64 4.82 -20.72
C ASP A 137 20.20 4.81 -20.18
N VAL A 138 19.26 5.35 -20.97
CA VAL A 138 17.80 5.36 -20.69
C VAL A 138 17.06 4.85 -21.92
N LYS A 139 16.02 4.03 -21.72
CA LYS A 139 15.22 3.43 -22.80
C LYS A 139 13.74 3.60 -22.50
N LEU A 140 12.97 4.00 -23.51
CA LEU A 140 11.51 3.93 -23.46
C LEU A 140 11.09 2.46 -23.30
N PHE A 141 9.97 2.24 -22.61
CA PHE A 141 9.34 0.92 -22.65
C PHE A 141 8.92 0.57 -24.10
N PRO A 142 9.14 -0.67 -24.58
CA PRO A 142 8.78 -1.04 -25.95
C PRO A 142 7.31 -0.79 -26.29
N ALA A 143 6.39 -1.03 -25.35
CA ALA A 143 4.97 -0.73 -25.55
C ALA A 143 4.73 0.78 -25.72
N ILE A 144 5.39 1.64 -24.94
CA ILE A 144 5.32 3.10 -25.11
C ILE A 144 5.80 3.53 -26.49
N GLN A 145 6.91 2.96 -26.99
CA GLN A 145 7.39 3.27 -28.34
C GLN A 145 6.34 2.94 -29.40
N SER A 146 5.69 1.77 -29.28
CA SER A 146 4.63 1.32 -30.18
C SER A 146 3.38 2.21 -30.09
N ILE A 147 2.89 2.47 -28.87
CA ILE A 147 1.72 3.31 -28.59
C ILE A 147 1.91 4.72 -29.18
N LEU A 148 3.02 5.39 -28.84
CA LEU A 148 3.28 6.75 -29.31
C LEU A 148 3.43 6.80 -30.83
N SER A 149 4.06 5.80 -31.43
CA SER A 149 4.18 5.69 -32.89
C SER A 149 2.83 5.52 -33.57
N SER A 150 1.94 4.73 -32.99
CA SER A 150 0.57 4.54 -33.49
C SER A 150 -0.25 5.81 -33.37
N ILE A 151 -0.23 6.47 -32.21
CA ILE A 151 -0.91 7.76 -31.99
C ILE A 151 -0.41 8.83 -32.97
N LYS A 152 0.91 8.98 -33.15
CA LYS A 152 1.50 9.92 -34.12
C LYS A 152 1.01 9.65 -35.55
N LYS A 153 0.92 8.38 -35.96
CA LYS A 153 0.43 8.00 -37.30
C LYS A 153 -1.06 8.30 -37.46
N ASP A 154 -1.86 7.97 -36.44
CA ASP A 154 -3.30 8.19 -36.46
C ASP A 154 -3.61 9.69 -36.58
N LEU A 155 -2.94 10.52 -35.77
CA LEU A 155 -3.08 11.98 -35.81
C LEU A 155 -2.59 12.62 -37.12
N ALA A 156 -1.62 12.01 -37.80
CA ALA A 156 -1.11 12.49 -39.10
C ALA A 156 -2.02 12.11 -40.29
N SER A 157 -2.94 11.16 -40.10
CA SER A 157 -3.81 10.68 -41.19
C SER A 157 -5.01 11.63 -41.38
N ASN A 158 -4.99 12.43 -42.45
CA ASN A 158 -6.01 13.45 -42.80
C ASN A 158 -7.41 12.91 -43.19
N GLY A 159 -7.84 11.76 -42.66
CA GLY A 159 -9.12 11.15 -43.05
C GLY A 159 -9.62 10.01 -42.17
N GLY A 160 -8.94 9.68 -41.07
CA GLY A 160 -9.42 8.73 -40.07
C GLY A 160 -9.87 9.48 -38.81
N SER A 161 -11.07 9.18 -38.30
CA SER A 161 -11.51 9.65 -36.98
C SER A 161 -10.69 8.96 -35.90
N SER A 162 -9.46 9.44 -35.63
CA SER A 162 -8.69 8.99 -34.48
C SER A 162 -9.45 9.31 -33.21
N ILE A 163 -9.53 8.34 -32.29
CA ILE A 163 -10.15 8.53 -30.99
C ILE A 163 -9.42 9.61 -30.16
N TYR A 164 -8.16 9.91 -30.49
CA TYR A 164 -7.33 10.92 -29.83
C TYR A 164 -7.31 12.28 -30.53
N SER A 165 -8.14 12.50 -31.54
CA SER A 165 -8.15 13.76 -32.33
C SER A 165 -8.29 15.02 -31.46
N GLU A 166 -9.09 14.93 -30.38
CA GLU A 166 -9.31 16.01 -29.41
C GLU A 166 -8.54 15.80 -28.09
N THR A 167 -7.72 14.74 -27.99
CA THR A 167 -6.96 14.41 -26.78
C THR A 167 -5.62 15.12 -26.78
N LYS A 168 -5.35 15.88 -25.72
CA LYS A 168 -4.03 16.47 -25.45
C LYS A 168 -3.19 15.51 -24.61
N PHE A 169 -1.88 15.64 -24.72
CA PHE A 169 -0.93 14.82 -23.96
C PHE A 169 -0.04 15.71 -23.09
N ALA A 170 0.27 15.27 -21.87
CA ALA A 170 1.12 16.00 -20.94
C ALA A 170 2.10 15.12 -20.17
N ILE A 171 3.16 15.75 -19.67
CA ILE A 171 4.08 15.17 -18.68
C ILE A 171 3.84 15.81 -17.32
N ALA A 172 3.86 14.99 -16.27
CA ALA A 172 3.98 15.44 -14.90
C ALA A 172 5.05 14.60 -14.19
N SER A 173 6.20 15.17 -13.83
CA SER A 173 7.29 14.43 -13.18
C SER A 173 7.92 15.17 -12.01
N ARG A 174 8.16 14.42 -10.92
CA ARG A 174 8.74 14.93 -9.68
C ARG A 174 10.28 14.87 -9.65
N THR A 175 10.91 14.51 -10.77
CA THR A 175 12.35 14.28 -10.82
C THR A 175 13.15 15.54 -10.45
N LYS A 176 14.28 15.33 -9.76
CA LYS A 176 15.24 16.41 -9.46
C LYS A 176 16.15 16.71 -10.65
N SER A 177 16.30 15.76 -11.57
CA SER A 177 17.16 15.87 -12.75
C SER A 177 16.40 16.54 -13.90
N VAL A 178 15.89 17.75 -13.67
CA VAL A 178 15.00 18.47 -14.60
C VAL A 178 15.63 18.65 -15.98
N GLU A 179 16.90 19.08 -16.03
CA GLU A 179 17.61 19.28 -17.30
C GLU A 179 17.78 17.98 -18.10
N TRP A 180 18.11 16.88 -17.42
CA TRP A 180 18.24 15.57 -18.06
C TRP A 180 16.91 15.07 -18.62
N ALA A 181 15.81 15.30 -17.91
CA ALA A 181 14.49 14.90 -18.37
C ALA A 181 14.10 15.63 -19.67
N HIS A 182 14.31 16.95 -19.74
CA HIS A 182 14.06 17.72 -20.96
C HIS A 182 14.98 17.30 -22.12
N ASP A 183 16.27 17.06 -21.84
CA ASP A 183 17.21 16.62 -22.87
C ASP A 183 16.85 15.22 -23.41
N LEU A 184 16.43 14.29 -22.55
CA LEU A 184 15.95 12.97 -22.98
C LEU A 184 14.67 13.05 -23.80
N LEU A 185 13.69 13.89 -23.42
CA LEU A 185 12.48 14.12 -24.22
C LEU A 185 12.83 14.62 -25.64
N LYS A 186 13.87 15.45 -25.75
CA LYS A 186 14.41 15.87 -27.05
C LYS A 186 15.09 14.73 -27.80
N GLN A 187 15.96 13.96 -27.16
CA GLN A 187 16.65 12.83 -27.79
C GLN A 187 15.68 11.73 -28.27
N PHE A 188 14.54 11.54 -27.58
CA PHE A 188 13.48 10.62 -27.98
C PHE A 188 12.48 11.18 -28.99
N ASP A 189 12.65 12.42 -29.45
CA ASP A 189 11.71 13.09 -30.36
C ASP A 189 10.28 13.17 -29.79
N LEU A 190 10.17 13.52 -28.50
CA LEU A 190 8.89 13.63 -27.79
C LEU A 190 8.54 15.06 -27.38
N THR A 191 9.43 16.03 -27.58
CA THR A 191 9.20 17.44 -27.18
C THR A 191 7.91 17.99 -27.77
N ASP A 192 7.68 17.78 -29.07
CA ASP A 192 6.51 18.31 -29.78
C ASP A 192 5.25 17.42 -29.65
N PHE A 193 5.40 16.24 -29.05
CA PHE A 193 4.27 15.33 -28.81
C PHE A 193 3.46 15.77 -27.58
N PHE A 194 4.14 16.23 -26.53
CA PHE A 194 3.50 16.67 -25.30
C PHE A 194 3.13 18.15 -25.37
N HIS A 195 1.84 18.44 -25.20
CA HIS A 195 1.28 19.78 -25.24
C HIS A 195 1.63 20.59 -23.98
N TYR A 196 1.78 19.90 -22.85
CA TYR A 196 2.11 20.48 -21.55
C TYR A 196 3.18 19.64 -20.85
N VAL A 197 4.16 20.28 -20.22
CA VAL A 197 5.28 19.59 -19.57
C VAL A 197 5.54 20.22 -18.21
N GLU A 198 5.18 19.51 -17.14
CA GLU A 198 5.41 19.91 -15.76
C GLU A 198 6.47 19.00 -15.12
N ILE A 199 7.72 19.48 -15.04
CA ILE A 199 8.85 18.72 -14.48
C ILE A 199 9.51 19.54 -13.37
N PHE A 200 9.23 19.23 -12.11
CA PHE A 200 9.93 19.82 -10.96
C PHE A 200 9.75 19.00 -9.68
N PRO A 201 10.67 19.12 -8.71
CA PRO A 201 10.47 18.55 -7.38
C PRO A 201 9.26 19.17 -6.66
N GLY A 202 8.30 18.34 -6.27
CA GLY A 202 7.08 18.80 -5.59
C GLY A 202 6.10 17.67 -5.35
N ASP A 203 4.89 18.00 -4.91
CA ASP A 203 3.76 17.06 -4.86
C ASP A 203 3.04 17.00 -6.22
N LYS A 204 2.41 15.85 -6.52
CA LYS A 204 1.72 15.65 -7.80
C LYS A 204 0.46 16.51 -7.95
N LYS A 205 -0.17 16.91 -6.84
CA LYS A 205 -1.34 17.81 -6.86
C LYS A 205 -1.01 19.17 -7.46
N ARG A 206 0.17 19.73 -7.16
CA ARG A 206 0.64 21.00 -7.73
C ARG A 206 0.88 20.91 -9.23
N HIS A 207 1.44 19.79 -9.70
CA HIS A 207 1.59 19.55 -11.15
C HIS A 207 0.22 19.55 -11.82
N PHE A 208 -0.75 18.83 -11.26
CA PHE A 208 -2.11 18.77 -11.80
C PHE A 208 -2.86 20.10 -11.71
N ALA A 209 -2.63 20.91 -10.66
CA ALA A 209 -3.16 22.26 -10.58
C ALA A 209 -2.62 23.16 -11.72
N ASN A 210 -1.32 23.07 -12.01
CA ASN A 210 -0.72 23.79 -13.13
C ASN A 210 -1.24 23.29 -14.48
N LEU A 211 -1.33 21.97 -14.68
CA LEU A 211 -1.88 21.37 -15.90
C LEU A 211 -3.34 21.80 -16.14
N LYS A 212 -4.19 21.77 -15.10
CA LYS A 212 -5.56 22.28 -15.19
C LYS A 212 -5.59 23.75 -15.58
N SER A 213 -4.76 24.58 -14.94
CA SER A 213 -4.68 26.02 -15.24
C SER A 213 -4.20 26.31 -16.68
N GLN A 214 -3.25 25.53 -17.21
CA GLN A 214 -2.69 25.73 -18.56
C GLN A 214 -3.60 25.16 -19.66
N SER A 215 -4.25 24.03 -19.38
CA SER A 215 -5.06 23.31 -20.37
C SER A 215 -6.51 23.77 -20.41
N GLY A 216 -7.05 24.28 -19.29
CA GLY A 216 -8.47 24.53 -19.10
C GLY A 216 -9.33 23.27 -18.97
N ILE A 217 -8.71 22.09 -18.84
CA ILE A 217 -9.39 20.79 -18.79
C ILE A 217 -9.69 20.43 -17.33
N ASP A 218 -10.89 19.95 -17.05
CA ASP A 218 -11.29 19.52 -15.71
C ASP A 218 -10.67 18.17 -15.35
N TYR A 219 -10.46 17.93 -14.05
CA TYR A 219 -9.81 16.70 -13.57
C TYR A 219 -10.55 15.44 -14.03
N HIS A 220 -11.89 15.47 -14.04
CA HIS A 220 -12.72 14.35 -14.49
C HIS A 220 -12.57 14.00 -15.98
N ASP A 221 -11.89 14.84 -16.75
CA ASP A 221 -11.61 14.61 -18.17
C ASP A 221 -10.12 14.25 -18.40
N MET A 222 -9.39 13.97 -17.31
CA MET A 222 -7.99 13.57 -17.31
C MET A 222 -7.80 12.08 -16.98
N LEU A 223 -6.85 11.45 -17.68
CA LEU A 223 -6.33 10.11 -17.38
C LEU A 223 -4.83 10.21 -17.08
N PHE A 224 -4.38 9.62 -15.98
CA PHE A 224 -3.00 9.75 -15.51
C PHE A 224 -2.32 8.40 -15.30
N PHE A 225 -1.12 8.19 -15.85
CA PHE A 225 -0.31 6.99 -15.60
C PHE A 225 0.93 7.30 -14.76
N ASP A 226 1.17 6.50 -13.72
CA ASP A 226 2.31 6.62 -12.81
C ASP A 226 2.63 5.29 -12.13
N ASP A 227 3.90 5.03 -11.83
CA ASP A 227 4.33 3.82 -11.13
C ASP A 227 4.16 3.92 -9.60
N SER A 228 4.06 5.13 -9.06
CA SER A 228 3.93 5.39 -7.64
C SER A 228 2.47 5.52 -7.22
N ARG A 229 1.91 4.43 -6.68
CA ARG A 229 0.49 4.35 -6.29
C ARG A 229 0.09 5.28 -5.13
N ASP A 230 0.63 5.02 -3.93
CA ASP A 230 0.14 5.56 -2.64
C ASP A 230 1.29 5.81 -1.64
N GLY A 231 0.94 6.26 -0.43
CA GLY A 231 1.89 6.48 0.66
C GLY A 231 2.68 7.80 0.55
N ARG A 232 3.79 7.92 1.31
CA ARG A 232 4.53 9.21 1.46
C ARG A 232 4.98 9.81 0.13
N TYR A 233 5.28 8.97 -0.85
CA TYR A 233 5.74 9.38 -2.17
C TYR A 233 4.76 9.02 -3.30
N GLY A 234 3.58 8.48 -2.98
CA GLY A 234 2.56 8.11 -3.96
C GLY A 234 2.05 9.30 -4.77
N ASN A 235 1.64 9.02 -6.00
CA ASN A 235 1.18 9.98 -6.98
C ASN A 235 -0.24 9.67 -7.47
N CYS A 236 -0.60 8.39 -7.68
CA CYS A 236 -1.93 8.02 -8.18
C CYS A 236 -3.06 8.42 -7.21
N GLU A 237 -2.99 7.96 -5.96
CA GLU A 237 -3.99 8.29 -4.92
C GLU A 237 -4.23 9.81 -4.76
N PRO A 238 -3.21 10.66 -4.54
CA PRO A 238 -3.46 12.09 -4.40
C PRO A 238 -3.99 12.76 -5.68
N VAL A 239 -3.76 12.20 -6.87
CA VAL A 239 -4.33 12.74 -8.12
C VAL A 239 -5.77 12.24 -8.31
N SER A 240 -6.08 11.01 -7.92
CA SER A 240 -7.45 10.49 -7.99
C SER A 240 -8.39 11.21 -7.01
N GLU A 241 -7.86 11.68 -5.87
CA GLU A 241 -8.56 12.59 -4.94
C GLU A 241 -8.97 13.94 -5.58
N LEU A 242 -8.29 14.38 -6.64
CA LEU A 242 -8.68 15.58 -7.39
C LEU A 242 -9.84 15.32 -8.36
N GLY A 243 -10.19 14.06 -8.61
CA GLY A 243 -11.25 13.63 -9.52
C GLY A 243 -10.77 13.07 -10.86
N ALA A 244 -9.46 13.03 -11.11
CA ALA A 244 -8.91 12.39 -12.31
C ALA A 244 -8.90 10.86 -12.18
N LEU A 245 -9.03 10.16 -13.30
CA LEU A 245 -8.82 8.71 -13.31
C LEU A 245 -7.31 8.45 -13.37
N THR A 246 -6.82 7.57 -12.50
CA THR A 246 -5.38 7.27 -12.44
C THR A 246 -5.12 5.80 -12.74
N VAL A 247 -3.93 5.50 -13.25
CA VAL A 247 -3.49 4.17 -13.66
C VAL A 247 -2.17 3.89 -12.97
N HIS A 248 -2.16 2.89 -12.10
CA HIS A 248 -0.97 2.45 -11.40
C HIS A 248 -0.22 1.41 -12.23
N CYS A 249 0.99 1.76 -12.67
CA CYS A 249 1.85 0.91 -13.49
C CYS A 249 3.21 0.65 -12.80
N PRO A 250 3.29 -0.27 -11.81
CA PRO A 250 4.46 -0.44 -10.93
C PRO A 250 5.75 -0.86 -11.66
N ASN A 251 5.62 -1.41 -12.87
CA ASN A 251 6.73 -1.83 -13.73
C ASN A 251 6.76 -1.02 -15.04
N GLY A 252 6.20 0.19 -15.01
CA GLY A 252 5.96 1.04 -16.16
C GLY A 252 4.93 0.50 -17.13
N ILE A 253 4.76 1.19 -18.26
CA ILE A 253 3.83 0.77 -19.32
C ILE A 253 4.58 -0.21 -20.25
N TYR A 254 4.77 -1.44 -19.76
CA TYR A 254 5.58 -2.46 -20.43
C TYR A 254 4.80 -3.29 -21.47
N GLU A 255 3.46 -3.31 -21.39
CA GLU A 255 2.56 -3.98 -22.33
C GLU A 255 1.48 -3.01 -22.84
N GLU A 256 1.14 -3.08 -24.13
CA GLU A 256 0.14 -2.19 -24.75
C GLU A 256 -1.26 -2.32 -24.12
N LYS A 257 -1.57 -3.50 -23.55
CA LYS A 257 -2.86 -3.75 -22.88
C LYS A 257 -3.10 -2.83 -21.68
N ILE A 258 -2.05 -2.35 -21.01
CA ILE A 258 -2.17 -1.42 -19.87
C ILE A 258 -2.76 -0.10 -20.37
N TRP A 259 -2.27 0.38 -21.52
CA TRP A 259 -2.78 1.59 -22.15
C TRP A 259 -4.20 1.40 -22.67
N HIS A 260 -4.42 0.38 -23.50
CA HIS A 260 -5.73 0.16 -24.12
C HIS A 260 -6.83 -0.16 -23.11
N GLY A 261 -6.53 -1.00 -22.11
CA GLY A 261 -7.46 -1.30 -21.02
C GLY A 261 -7.79 -0.07 -20.19
N ALA A 262 -6.84 0.84 -19.97
CA ALA A 262 -7.10 2.10 -19.27
C ALA A 262 -8.00 3.05 -20.06
N ILE A 263 -7.84 3.11 -21.40
CA ILE A 263 -8.72 3.91 -22.26
C ILE A 263 -10.15 3.34 -22.28
N GLU A 264 -10.30 2.02 -22.37
CA GLU A 264 -11.60 1.35 -22.28
C GLU A 264 -12.27 1.60 -20.91
N SER A 265 -11.51 1.38 -19.83
CA SER A 265 -11.96 1.63 -18.46
C SER A 265 -12.33 3.09 -18.22
N PHE A 266 -11.64 4.05 -18.86
CA PHE A 266 -12.02 5.45 -18.81
C PHE A 266 -13.41 5.67 -19.39
N GLY A 267 -13.74 5.06 -20.53
CA GLY A 267 -15.06 5.15 -21.14
C GLY A 267 -16.17 4.66 -20.23
N GLU A 268 -15.95 3.56 -19.51
CA GLU A 268 -16.89 3.02 -18.52
C GLU A 268 -17.00 3.94 -17.29
N TRP A 269 -15.85 4.32 -16.73
CA TRP A 269 -15.75 5.19 -15.56
C TRP A 269 -16.36 6.57 -15.79
N TYR A 270 -16.26 7.12 -17.00
CA TYR A 270 -16.65 8.51 -17.33
C TYR A 270 -18.15 8.79 -17.17
N THR A 271 -18.99 7.75 -17.13
CA THR A 271 -20.44 7.93 -16.93
C THR A 271 -20.75 8.37 -15.51
N GLU A 272 -20.12 7.73 -14.51
CA GLU A 272 -20.38 7.98 -13.09
C GLU A 272 -19.30 8.84 -12.43
N LYS A 273 -18.09 8.87 -13.02
CA LYS A 273 -16.90 9.59 -12.56
C LYS A 273 -16.64 9.40 -11.06
N PRO A 274 -16.67 8.16 -10.52
CA PRO A 274 -16.43 7.95 -9.09
C PRO A 274 -15.06 8.49 -8.71
N ALA A 275 -15.04 9.36 -7.71
CA ALA A 275 -13.81 9.93 -7.19
C ALA A 275 -12.89 8.84 -6.61
N ASN A 276 -11.61 9.15 -6.42
CA ASN A 276 -10.66 8.24 -5.78
C ASN A 276 -10.44 6.91 -6.54
N THR A 277 -10.72 6.87 -7.85
CA THR A 277 -10.60 5.64 -8.64
C THR A 277 -9.20 5.49 -9.22
N ILE A 278 -8.63 4.29 -9.08
CA ILE A 278 -7.34 3.88 -9.60
C ILE A 278 -7.52 2.58 -10.39
N ILE A 279 -7.07 2.57 -11.64
CA ILE A 279 -6.92 1.37 -12.46
C ILE A 279 -5.57 0.74 -12.11
N GLU A 280 -5.58 -0.51 -11.64
CA GLU A 280 -4.36 -1.28 -11.43
C GLU A 280 -3.82 -1.82 -12.76
N TRP A 281 -2.53 -2.15 -12.79
CA TRP A 281 -1.83 -2.69 -13.97
C TRP A 281 -2.45 -3.96 -14.58
N ASP A 282 -3.26 -4.69 -13.80
CA ASP A 282 -3.98 -5.88 -14.24
C ASP A 282 -5.40 -5.59 -14.77
N GLY A 283 -5.79 -4.31 -14.81
CA GLY A 283 -7.09 -3.83 -15.25
C GLY A 283 -8.15 -3.79 -14.15
N THR A 284 -7.82 -4.16 -12.90
CA THR A 284 -8.78 -4.06 -11.81
C THR A 284 -8.98 -2.61 -11.37
N LEU A 285 -10.23 -2.23 -11.07
CA LEU A 285 -10.54 -0.92 -10.50
C LEU A 285 -10.51 -1.01 -8.99
N THR A 286 -9.67 -0.17 -8.38
CA THR A 286 -9.69 0.06 -6.94
C THR A 286 -10.19 1.47 -6.69
N THR A 287 -11.17 1.61 -5.80
CA THR A 287 -11.46 2.90 -5.21
C THR A 287 -10.60 3.01 -3.97
N THR A 288 -9.77 4.05 -3.91
CA THR A 288 -9.23 4.55 -2.64
C THR A 288 -10.38 5.17 -1.85
N SER A 289 -11.36 4.33 -1.51
CA SER A 289 -12.28 4.62 -0.45
C SER A 289 -11.42 4.72 0.81
N THR A 290 -11.22 5.95 1.30
CA THR A 290 -11.41 6.14 2.73
C THR A 290 -12.72 5.41 3.04
N PRO A 291 -12.71 4.36 3.88
CA PRO A 291 -13.89 3.52 4.08
C PRO A 291 -15.07 4.43 4.32
N ASP A 292 -16.18 4.23 3.60
CA ASP A 292 -17.43 4.98 3.78
C ASP A 292 -17.62 5.22 5.27
N ILE A 293 -17.37 6.45 5.71
CA ILE A 293 -17.62 6.82 7.09
C ILE A 293 -19.12 6.96 7.12
N ASP A 294 -19.80 5.89 7.46
CA ASP A 294 -21.18 5.95 7.89
C ASP A 294 -21.27 7.12 8.89
N PRO A 295 -22.07 8.16 8.60
CA PRO A 295 -22.21 9.33 9.48
C PRO A 295 -22.85 8.96 10.83
N THR A 296 -23.18 7.70 11.07
CA THR A 296 -23.56 7.17 12.38
C THR A 296 -22.51 6.23 13.00
N ALA A 297 -21.47 5.84 12.24
CA ALA A 297 -20.39 5.03 12.75
C ALA A 297 -19.50 5.80 13.73
N LYS A 298 -19.44 5.28 14.95
CA LYS A 298 -18.44 5.69 15.94
C LYS A 298 -17.21 4.81 15.81
N PHE A 299 -16.07 5.45 15.60
CA PHE A 299 -14.75 4.83 15.60
C PHE A 299 -14.14 4.91 16.99
N LYS A 300 -13.26 3.96 17.31
CA LYS A 300 -12.48 3.97 18.55
C LYS A 300 -11.00 4.11 18.20
N GLY A 301 -10.31 4.90 18.99
CA GLY A 301 -8.88 5.12 18.82
C GLY A 301 -8.23 5.63 20.09
N PHE A 302 -6.93 5.81 20.00
CA PHE A 302 -6.10 6.34 21.08
C PHE A 302 -5.55 7.69 20.68
N VAL A 303 -5.65 8.68 21.56
CA VAL A 303 -5.06 9.99 21.34
C VAL A 303 -3.55 9.82 21.25
N LYS A 304 -3.00 10.10 20.08
CA LYS A 304 -1.57 9.94 19.77
C LYS A 304 -0.77 11.19 20.12
N TYR A 305 -1.38 12.36 19.95
CA TYR A 305 -0.74 13.64 20.12
C TYR A 305 -1.74 14.72 20.52
N VAL A 306 -1.37 15.60 21.43
CA VAL A 306 -2.17 16.77 21.84
C VAL A 306 -1.31 18.04 21.82
N ASN A 307 -1.83 19.10 21.21
CA ASN A 307 -1.27 20.44 21.27
C ASN A 307 -2.22 21.36 22.04
N TYR A 308 -1.92 21.60 23.33
CA TYR A 308 -2.74 22.42 24.20
C TYR A 308 -2.78 23.90 23.78
N ASP A 309 -1.64 24.46 23.33
CA ASP A 309 -1.55 25.86 22.91
C ASP A 309 -2.44 26.17 21.70
N LYS A 310 -2.44 25.27 20.72
CA LYS A 310 -3.21 25.40 19.46
C LYS A 310 -4.55 24.67 19.50
N ARG A 311 -4.91 24.06 20.63
CA ARG A 311 -6.19 23.40 20.90
C ARG A 311 -6.60 22.34 19.87
N PHE A 312 -5.66 21.47 19.47
CA PHE A 312 -5.95 20.33 18.59
C PHE A 312 -5.15 19.09 18.96
N GLY A 313 -5.51 17.93 18.40
CA GLY A 313 -4.75 16.69 18.54
C GLY A 313 -4.96 15.71 17.39
N PHE A 314 -4.34 14.54 17.51
CA PHE A 314 -4.50 13.42 16.57
C PHE A 314 -4.84 12.12 17.30
N ILE A 315 -5.73 11.33 16.72
CA ILE A 315 -6.19 10.03 17.23
C ILE A 315 -5.71 8.94 16.28
N LYS A 316 -4.97 7.98 16.81
CA LYS A 316 -4.64 6.75 16.08
C LYS A 316 -5.82 5.79 16.17
N TYR A 317 -6.33 5.36 15.01
CA TYR A 317 -7.46 4.44 14.91
C TYR A 317 -7.26 3.49 13.73
N GLY A 318 -8.00 2.38 13.69
CA GLY A 318 -7.91 1.42 12.60
C GLY A 318 -6.62 0.57 12.60
N SER A 319 -6.23 0.12 11.41
CA SER A 319 -5.05 -0.73 11.20
C SER A 319 -3.77 0.10 11.08
N ARG A 320 -2.61 -0.56 10.93
CA ARG A 320 -1.29 0.10 10.94
C ARG A 320 -1.11 1.17 9.86
N ASP A 321 -1.85 1.06 8.77
CA ASP A 321 -1.75 1.95 7.59
C ASP A 321 -2.84 3.02 7.57
N THR A 322 -3.74 3.03 8.57
CA THR A 322 -4.75 4.09 8.69
C THR A 322 -4.09 5.38 9.17
N LYS A 323 -4.36 6.49 8.46
CA LYS A 323 -3.84 7.81 8.80
C LYS A 323 -4.41 8.28 10.15
N ASP A 324 -3.60 8.96 10.96
CA ASP A 324 -4.08 9.49 12.24
C ASP A 324 -5.20 10.52 12.00
N MET A 325 -6.28 10.41 12.77
CA MET A 325 -7.44 11.29 12.67
C MET A 325 -7.20 12.60 13.41
N PHE A 326 -7.37 13.73 12.74
CA PHE A 326 -7.28 15.04 13.38
C PHE A 326 -8.51 15.31 14.25
N PHE A 327 -8.37 15.97 15.40
CA PHE A 327 -9.50 16.52 16.15
C PHE A 327 -9.16 17.90 16.71
N HIS A 328 -10.19 18.74 16.88
CA HIS A 328 -10.08 20.04 17.54
C HIS A 328 -10.72 19.95 18.94
N PHE A 329 -10.27 20.77 19.89
CA PHE A 329 -10.83 20.73 21.26
C PHE A 329 -12.31 21.13 21.29
N SER A 330 -12.82 21.82 20.27
CA SER A 330 -14.26 22.09 20.13
C SER A 330 -15.09 20.84 19.86
N SER A 331 -14.46 19.73 19.44
CA SER A 331 -15.10 18.43 19.24
C SER A 331 -15.20 17.62 20.53
N LEU A 332 -14.59 18.09 21.63
CA LEU A 332 -14.67 17.49 22.96
C LEU A 332 -15.88 18.04 23.74
N PRO A 333 -16.41 17.30 24.72
CA PRO A 333 -17.38 17.81 25.67
C PRO A 333 -16.88 19.08 26.37
N ALA A 334 -17.79 20.00 26.68
CA ALA A 334 -17.44 21.25 27.35
C ALA A 334 -16.75 20.98 28.70
N GLY A 335 -15.51 21.45 28.85
CA GLY A 335 -14.70 21.25 30.06
C GLY A 335 -13.97 19.92 30.15
N ALA A 336 -13.94 19.11 29.07
CA ALA A 336 -13.14 17.91 29.01
C ALA A 336 -11.68 18.21 28.64
N ASP A 337 -10.75 17.69 29.44
CA ASP A 337 -9.32 17.65 29.11
C ASP A 337 -8.97 16.27 28.54
N VAL A 338 -8.10 16.25 27.54
CA VAL A 338 -7.69 15.04 26.83
C VAL A 338 -6.18 14.93 26.84
N GLU A 339 -5.66 13.74 27.16
CA GLU A 339 -4.24 13.46 27.25
C GLU A 339 -3.77 12.48 26.16
N GLU A 340 -2.46 12.49 25.89
CA GLU A 340 -1.84 11.49 25.03
C GLU A 340 -1.93 10.09 25.65
N GLY A 341 -2.58 9.18 24.92
CA GLY A 341 -2.87 7.80 25.32
C GLY A 341 -4.34 7.52 25.62
N ASP A 342 -5.19 8.54 25.72
CA ASP A 342 -6.61 8.35 26.06
C ASP A 342 -7.37 7.56 24.99
N GLU A 343 -8.19 6.60 25.43
CA GLU A 343 -9.15 5.93 24.54
C GLU A 343 -10.34 6.85 24.31
N VAL A 344 -10.56 7.21 23.05
CA VAL A 344 -11.66 8.05 22.63
C VAL A 344 -12.54 7.30 21.65
N SER A 345 -13.83 7.59 21.71
CA SER A 345 -14.75 7.27 20.61
C SER A 345 -15.14 8.54 19.89
N PHE A 346 -15.24 8.48 18.56
CA PHE A 346 -15.49 9.66 17.74
C PHE A 346 -16.19 9.28 16.45
N GLY A 347 -17.01 10.18 15.92
CA GLY A 347 -17.44 10.13 14.53
C GLY A 347 -16.40 10.81 13.65
N ILE A 348 -16.36 10.50 12.36
CA ILE A 348 -15.54 11.26 11.41
C ILE A 348 -16.48 12.19 10.63
N THR A 349 -15.99 13.39 10.32
CA THR A 349 -16.65 14.37 9.45
C THR A 349 -15.65 14.90 8.44
N HIS A 350 -16.12 15.14 7.22
CA HIS A 350 -15.29 15.66 6.14
C HIS A 350 -15.48 17.18 6.03
N ASP A 351 -14.43 17.96 6.26
CA ASP A 351 -14.47 19.41 6.07
C ASP A 351 -14.23 19.75 4.58
N GLN A 352 -15.33 19.98 3.84
CA GLN A 352 -15.30 20.36 2.42
C GLN A 352 -14.51 21.66 2.15
N ARG A 353 -14.21 22.50 3.15
CA ARG A 353 -13.39 23.71 2.98
C ARG A 353 -11.88 23.46 3.08
N LYS A 354 -11.46 22.40 3.79
CA LYS A 354 -10.04 22.12 4.06
C LYS A 354 -9.53 20.82 3.43
N GLY A 355 -10.43 20.02 2.83
CA GLY A 355 -10.09 18.77 2.14
C GLY A 355 -9.42 17.74 3.07
N LYS A 356 -9.78 17.74 4.36
CA LYS A 356 -9.24 16.83 5.37
C LYS A 356 -10.34 16.35 6.31
N ASP A 357 -10.27 15.08 6.67
CA ASP A 357 -11.14 14.48 7.67
C ASP A 357 -10.79 14.98 9.07
N ALA A 358 -11.82 15.17 9.88
CA ALA A 358 -11.71 15.53 11.28
C ALA A 358 -12.65 14.67 12.14
N ALA A 359 -12.24 14.40 13.37
CA ALA A 359 -13.09 13.77 14.36
C ALA A 359 -14.13 14.78 14.89
N ARG A 360 -15.36 14.31 15.02
CA ARG A 360 -16.47 14.97 15.68
C ARG A 360 -16.99 14.10 16.82
N ASP A 361 -17.74 14.71 17.74
CA ASP A 361 -18.36 14.01 18.87
C ASP A 361 -17.35 13.12 19.62
N VAL A 362 -16.18 13.69 19.94
CA VAL A 362 -15.08 12.97 20.57
C VAL A 362 -15.42 12.75 22.03
N GLU A 363 -15.86 11.55 22.37
CA GLU A 363 -16.18 11.15 23.72
C GLU A 363 -15.00 10.41 24.35
N LEU A 364 -14.50 10.93 25.47
CA LEU A 364 -13.56 10.21 26.33
C LEU A 364 -14.27 8.99 26.91
N LYS A 365 -13.69 7.81 26.71
CA LYS A 365 -14.20 6.62 27.36
C LYS A 365 -13.61 6.59 28.77
N ASN A 366 -14.33 7.17 29.72
CA ASN A 366 -14.04 6.96 31.15
C ASN A 366 -13.90 5.45 31.38
N GLY A 367 -12.71 5.03 31.79
CA GLY A 367 -12.23 3.65 31.70
C GLY A 367 -13.21 2.62 32.27
N GLY A 368 -13.98 1.99 31.38
CA GLY A 368 -14.57 0.67 31.62
C GLY A 368 -13.58 -0.40 31.18
N GLY A 369 -12.50 -0.55 31.96
CA GLY A 369 -11.67 -1.76 31.88
C GLY A 369 -12.46 -2.92 32.47
N ASP A 370 -12.36 -4.10 31.84
CA ASP A 370 -12.66 -5.35 32.54
C ASP A 370 -11.93 -5.32 33.89
N ALA A 371 -12.61 -5.67 35.00
CA ALA A 371 -12.12 -5.42 36.36
C ALA A 371 -10.74 -6.04 36.65
N ASP A 372 -10.30 -6.99 35.80
CA ASP A 372 -9.04 -7.73 35.89
C ASP A 372 -7.94 -7.24 34.93
N THR A 373 -8.15 -6.15 34.18
CA THR A 373 -7.17 -5.65 33.19
C THR A 373 -6.75 -4.20 33.44
N VAL A 374 -5.46 -3.91 33.24
CA VAL A 374 -4.88 -2.58 33.38
C VAL A 374 -4.24 -2.17 32.06
N ASN A 375 -4.55 -0.96 31.57
CA ASN A 375 -3.86 -0.37 30.43
C ASN A 375 -2.52 0.21 30.90
N MET A 376 -1.43 -0.17 30.23
CA MET A 376 -0.08 0.31 30.55
C MET A 376 0.63 0.76 29.29
N ARG A 377 1.31 1.91 29.38
CA ARG A 377 2.20 2.39 28.32
C ARG A 377 3.38 1.44 28.17
N VAL A 378 3.93 1.33 26.96
CA VAL A 378 5.06 0.43 26.66
C VAL A 378 6.18 1.21 25.97
N PHE A 379 7.42 0.95 26.37
CA PHE A 379 8.60 1.44 25.66
C PHE A 379 9.50 0.27 25.26
N SER A 380 10.22 0.43 24.14
CA SER A 380 11.06 -0.62 23.59
C SER A 380 12.55 -0.33 23.80
N MET A 381 13.29 -1.38 24.16
CA MET A 381 14.74 -1.39 24.30
C MET A 381 15.33 -2.66 23.67
N ASN A 382 16.47 -2.54 23.00
CA ASN A 382 17.16 -3.71 22.42
C ASN A 382 18.05 -4.40 23.46
N LEU A 383 18.32 -5.69 23.26
CA LEU A 383 19.35 -6.40 24.03
C LEU A 383 20.74 -5.84 23.70
N PRO A 384 21.72 -5.84 24.63
CA PRO A 384 21.63 -6.41 25.98
C PRO A 384 20.97 -5.49 27.01
N PHE A 385 20.84 -4.19 26.72
CA PHE A 385 20.38 -3.18 27.68
C PHE A 385 18.99 -3.47 28.26
N ALA A 386 18.08 -4.07 27.48
CA ALA A 386 16.77 -4.46 28.00
C ALA A 386 16.88 -5.52 29.11
N ALA A 387 17.79 -6.49 28.98
CA ALA A 387 18.04 -7.48 30.02
C ALA A 387 18.76 -6.85 31.22
N LEU A 388 19.77 -6.00 30.97
CA LEU A 388 20.46 -5.27 32.04
C LEU A 388 19.49 -4.43 32.88
N LEU A 389 18.49 -3.79 32.26
CA LEU A 389 17.45 -3.04 32.97
C LEU A 389 16.49 -3.99 33.69
N ALA A 390 15.99 -5.02 33.02
CA ALA A 390 15.06 -5.99 33.61
C ALA A 390 15.64 -6.73 34.82
N ASN A 391 16.95 -7.00 34.81
CA ASN A 391 17.70 -7.64 35.89
C ASN A 391 18.23 -6.65 36.94
N GLY A 392 17.87 -5.36 36.84
CA GLY A 392 18.18 -4.35 37.85
C GLY A 392 19.62 -3.82 37.85
N TYR A 393 20.45 -4.19 36.87
CA TYR A 393 21.80 -3.62 36.73
C TYR A 393 21.77 -2.19 36.20
N LYS A 394 20.99 -1.96 35.14
CA LYS A 394 20.84 -0.63 34.53
C LYS A 394 19.79 0.19 35.29
N THR A 395 20.26 1.00 36.22
CA THR A 395 19.44 1.88 37.08
C THR A 395 19.20 3.27 36.48
N LEU A 396 19.92 3.62 35.40
CA LEU A 396 19.70 4.83 34.61
C LEU A 396 19.48 4.48 33.14
N GLU A 397 18.36 4.90 32.57
CA GLU A 397 18.13 4.88 31.12
C GLU A 397 18.53 6.22 30.50
N THR A 398 19.17 6.20 29.33
CA THR A 398 19.67 7.43 28.69
C THR A 398 19.22 7.55 27.25
N ARG A 399 18.78 8.75 26.84
CA ARG A 399 18.34 9.04 25.47
C ARG A 399 18.73 10.44 25.02
N ASN A 400 18.91 10.61 23.71
CA ASN A 400 19.01 11.93 23.08
C ASN A 400 17.63 12.53 22.74
N GLY A 401 16.59 11.70 22.70
CA GLY A 401 15.20 12.14 22.53
C GLY A 401 14.55 12.55 23.86
N THR A 402 13.28 12.92 23.80
CA THR A 402 12.48 13.40 24.95
C THR A 402 11.45 12.38 25.42
N MET A 403 11.65 11.08 25.12
CA MET A 403 10.62 10.05 25.33
C MET A 403 10.05 10.01 26.75
N PHE A 404 10.90 10.14 27.78
CA PHE A 404 10.47 10.07 29.17
C PHE A 404 10.15 11.44 29.80
N THR A 405 10.54 12.53 29.15
CA THR A 405 10.39 13.90 29.65
C THR A 405 8.95 14.30 30.01
N PRO A 406 7.90 13.87 29.29
CA PRO A 406 6.53 14.23 29.62
C PRO A 406 5.95 13.50 30.84
N TYR A 407 6.64 12.49 31.37
CA TYR A 407 6.08 11.62 32.41
C TYR A 407 6.61 12.00 33.79
N GLU A 408 5.69 12.01 34.76
CA GLU A 408 6.02 12.27 36.15
C GLU A 408 6.74 11.07 36.79
N GLU A 409 7.56 11.36 37.80
CA GLU A 409 8.18 10.35 38.67
C GLU A 409 7.11 9.41 39.27
N GLY A 410 7.39 8.11 39.28
CA GLY A 410 6.46 7.06 39.70
C GLY A 410 5.59 6.49 38.58
N THR A 411 5.69 7.03 37.35
CA THR A 411 4.99 6.48 36.18
C THR A 411 5.42 5.03 35.91
N LYS A 412 4.45 4.14 35.72
CA LYS A 412 4.69 2.72 35.45
C LYS A 412 4.48 2.41 33.96
N MET A 413 5.44 1.71 33.37
CA MET A 413 5.44 1.33 31.96
C MET A 413 5.88 -0.12 31.78
N LEU A 414 5.49 -0.73 30.66
CA LEU A 414 6.01 -2.02 30.23
C LEU A 414 7.33 -1.85 29.48
N LEU A 415 8.31 -2.68 29.84
CA LEU A 415 9.56 -2.85 29.11
C LEU A 415 9.38 -3.91 28.02
N HIS A 416 9.42 -3.48 26.77
CA HIS A 416 9.43 -4.36 25.60
C HIS A 416 10.85 -4.60 25.09
N VAL A 417 11.17 -5.86 24.78
CA VAL A 417 12.45 -6.29 24.21
C VAL A 417 12.37 -6.23 22.69
N GLY A 418 13.13 -5.33 22.08
CA GLY A 418 13.21 -5.19 20.63
C GLY A 418 13.78 -6.42 19.91
N GLN A 419 13.52 -6.51 18.61
CA GLN A 419 13.95 -7.64 17.77
C GLN A 419 15.47 -7.66 17.50
N ARG A 420 16.14 -6.52 17.68
CA ARG A 420 17.54 -6.33 17.32
C ARG A 420 18.45 -6.43 18.55
N ILE A 421 19.72 -6.68 18.29
CA ILE A 421 20.80 -6.46 19.26
C ILE A 421 21.32 -5.04 19.04
N TYR A 422 21.52 -4.31 20.13
CA TYR A 422 22.08 -2.97 20.10
C TYR A 422 23.57 -3.06 19.71
N PRO A 423 24.03 -2.30 18.70
CA PRO A 423 25.38 -2.45 18.16
C PRO A 423 26.39 -1.60 18.93
N ASP A 424 26.58 -1.85 20.23
CA ASP A 424 27.58 -1.11 21.04
C ASP A 424 29.00 -1.66 20.92
N GLY A 425 29.22 -2.71 20.11
CA GLY A 425 30.53 -3.34 19.96
C GLY A 425 31.03 -4.01 21.24
N ASN A 426 30.13 -4.43 22.13
CA ASN A 426 30.44 -5.01 23.43
C ASN A 426 31.12 -4.07 24.43
N ARG A 427 31.10 -2.75 24.19
CA ARG A 427 31.69 -1.75 25.10
C ARG A 427 31.03 -1.73 26.48
N HIS A 428 29.76 -2.16 26.58
CA HIS A 428 29.10 -2.40 27.87
C HIS A 428 29.87 -3.37 28.77
N LEU A 429 30.57 -4.37 28.19
CA LEU A 429 31.35 -5.35 28.95
C LEU A 429 32.50 -4.68 29.71
N ASP A 430 33.21 -3.76 29.07
CA ASP A 430 34.33 -3.05 29.68
C ASP A 430 33.86 -2.23 30.89
N VAL A 431 32.71 -1.56 30.75
CA VAL A 431 32.08 -0.79 31.84
C VAL A 431 31.66 -1.71 33.00
N MET A 432 31.02 -2.83 32.70
CA MET A 432 30.60 -3.80 33.72
C MET A 432 31.79 -4.40 34.48
N LYS A 433 32.84 -4.81 33.75
CA LYS A 433 34.09 -5.33 34.34
C LYS A 433 34.81 -4.28 35.18
N SER A 434 34.77 -3.01 34.77
CA SER A 434 35.34 -1.92 35.59
C SER A 434 34.62 -1.75 36.93
N GLY A 435 33.37 -2.21 37.04
CA GLY A 435 32.61 -2.29 38.28
C GLY A 435 32.88 -3.53 39.13
N GLY A 436 33.78 -4.41 38.69
CA GLY A 436 34.18 -5.62 39.42
C GLY A 436 33.37 -6.88 39.11
N LEU A 437 32.47 -6.85 38.12
CA LEU A 437 31.71 -8.03 37.71
C LEU A 437 32.57 -9.00 36.90
N ASP A 438 32.41 -10.29 37.17
CA ASP A 438 33.01 -11.36 36.38
C ASP A 438 32.20 -11.71 35.12
N ASP A 439 32.75 -12.59 34.28
CA ASP A 439 32.11 -12.97 33.01
C ASP A 439 30.79 -13.74 33.20
N ASP A 440 30.66 -14.51 34.27
CA ASP A 440 29.45 -15.30 34.55
C ASP A 440 28.33 -14.39 35.06
N GLU A 441 28.64 -13.49 36.00
CA GLU A 441 27.71 -12.45 36.48
C GLU A 441 27.21 -11.56 35.33
N ILE A 442 28.11 -11.16 34.43
CA ILE A 442 27.79 -10.39 33.22
C ILE A 442 26.86 -11.18 32.30
N ASN A 443 27.12 -12.46 32.07
CA ASN A 443 26.30 -13.30 31.22
C ASN A 443 24.89 -13.49 31.78
N ASP A 444 24.76 -13.65 33.10
CA ASP A 444 23.48 -13.73 33.79
C ASP A 444 22.70 -12.42 33.66
N LEU A 445 23.34 -11.28 33.93
CA LEU A 445 22.70 -9.95 33.83
C LEU A 445 22.25 -9.59 32.41
N LYS A 446 22.93 -10.10 31.38
CA LYS A 446 22.58 -9.87 29.97
C LYS A 446 21.55 -10.86 29.42
N SER A 447 21.19 -11.87 30.19
CA SER A 447 20.25 -12.93 29.80
C SER A 447 18.87 -12.66 30.38
N LEU A 448 17.83 -13.08 29.66
CA LEU A 448 16.45 -13.05 30.16
C LEU A 448 16.08 -14.42 30.74
N PRO A 449 15.22 -14.49 31.77
CA PRO A 449 14.71 -15.75 32.29
C PRO A 449 13.95 -16.55 31.21
N ASN A 450 13.86 -17.86 31.42
CA ASN A 450 13.11 -18.74 30.53
C ASN A 450 11.66 -18.27 30.36
N GLY A 451 11.20 -18.22 29.11
CA GLY A 451 9.85 -17.76 28.75
C GLY A 451 9.75 -16.27 28.39
N PHE A 452 10.84 -15.51 28.54
CA PHE A 452 10.96 -14.13 28.03
C PHE A 452 11.90 -14.08 26.83
N GLY A 453 11.64 -13.15 25.91
CA GLY A 453 12.45 -13.03 24.70
C GLY A 453 12.10 -11.80 23.87
N LYS A 454 12.75 -11.71 22.70
CA LYS A 454 12.53 -10.63 21.74
C LYS A 454 11.08 -10.58 21.26
N GLY A 455 10.55 -9.37 21.09
CA GLY A 455 9.15 -9.12 20.70
C GLY A 455 8.15 -9.25 21.84
N MET A 456 8.61 -9.28 23.09
CA MET A 456 7.75 -9.40 24.26
C MET A 456 7.95 -8.21 25.20
N ALA A 457 6.85 -7.76 25.82
CA ALA A 457 6.92 -7.06 27.10
C ALA A 457 7.31 -8.07 28.17
N VAL A 458 8.34 -7.73 28.96
CA VAL A 458 8.97 -8.65 29.91
C VAL A 458 8.88 -8.19 31.36
N ALA A 459 8.85 -6.88 31.60
CA ALA A 459 8.85 -6.30 32.93
C ALA A 459 7.96 -5.05 33.01
N ILE A 460 7.53 -4.71 34.23
CA ILE A 460 7.01 -3.40 34.59
C ILE A 460 8.17 -2.58 35.15
N VAL A 461 8.30 -1.35 34.66
CA VAL A 461 9.33 -0.39 35.06
C VAL A 461 8.63 0.84 35.61
N GLU A 462 9.02 1.23 36.82
CA GLU A 462 8.66 2.50 37.41
C GLU A 462 9.80 3.49 37.16
N ILE A 463 9.51 4.55 36.42
CA ILE A 463 10.51 5.58 36.12
C ILE A 463 10.55 6.63 37.23
N GLY A 464 11.76 7.08 37.56
CA GLY A 464 12.02 8.19 38.45
C GLY A 464 12.17 9.50 37.68
N LYS A 465 12.98 10.41 38.22
CA LYS A 465 13.22 11.71 37.61
C LYS A 465 13.92 11.59 36.25
N THR A 466 13.45 12.39 35.28
CA THR A 466 14.17 12.62 34.00
C THR A 466 14.86 13.98 34.03
N TYR A 467 16.14 14.04 33.69
CA TYR A 467 16.93 15.27 33.68
C TYR A 467 18.01 15.26 32.57
N GLU A 468 18.46 16.45 32.18
CA GLU A 468 19.57 16.59 31.22
C GLU A 468 20.92 16.48 31.94
N THR A 469 21.91 15.93 31.25
CA THR A 469 23.26 15.70 31.75
C THR A 469 24.29 16.26 30.77
N THR A 470 25.36 16.82 31.32
CA THR A 470 26.55 17.22 30.59
C THR A 470 27.37 16.00 30.18
N LEU A 471 28.31 16.16 29.25
CA LEU A 471 29.25 15.08 28.92
C LEU A 471 30.15 14.73 30.12
N GLU A 472 30.51 15.73 30.92
CA GLU A 472 31.36 15.53 32.10
C GLU A 472 30.67 14.64 33.14
N GLU A 473 29.41 14.93 33.48
CA GLU A 473 28.59 14.08 34.37
C GLU A 473 28.43 12.66 33.82
N ARG A 474 28.26 12.51 32.50
CA ARG A 474 28.17 11.17 31.87
C ARG A 474 29.50 10.43 31.86
N CYS A 475 30.62 11.15 31.94
CA CYS A 475 31.95 10.56 32.00
C CYS A 475 32.31 10.06 33.41
N ASP A 476 31.51 10.37 34.43
CA ASP A 476 31.66 9.83 35.76
C ASP A 476 31.55 8.29 35.78
N PRO A 477 32.46 7.56 36.45
CA PRO A 477 32.43 6.10 36.48
C PRO A 477 31.17 5.49 37.09
N ASP A 478 30.57 6.11 38.12
CA ASP A 478 29.33 5.62 38.72
C ASP A 478 28.15 5.83 37.77
N PHE A 479 28.12 6.95 37.06
CA PHE A 479 27.14 7.19 36.01
C PHE A 479 27.24 6.12 34.90
N GLN A 480 28.45 5.87 34.39
CA GLN A 480 28.67 4.87 33.33
C GLN A 480 28.22 3.48 33.75
N ARG A 481 28.53 3.06 34.99
CA ARG A 481 28.07 1.78 35.55
C ARG A 481 26.54 1.71 35.66
N SER A 482 25.91 2.78 36.13
CA SER A 482 24.44 2.87 36.27
C SER A 482 23.71 2.78 34.92
N VAL A 483 24.37 3.19 33.83
CA VAL A 483 23.83 3.12 32.45
C VAL A 483 24.25 1.84 31.72
N GLY A 484 25.39 1.26 32.09
CA GLY A 484 26.05 0.16 31.37
C GLY A 484 26.74 0.59 30.08
N ALA A 485 27.12 1.87 29.95
CA ALA A 485 27.75 2.41 28.74
C ALA A 485 28.72 3.55 29.08
N PHE A 486 29.71 3.79 28.22
CA PHE A 486 30.61 4.93 28.39
C PHE A 486 29.86 6.26 28.21
N GLY A 487 30.41 7.33 28.79
CA GLY A 487 29.77 8.64 28.79
C GLY A 487 29.43 9.14 27.40
N ALA A 488 30.40 9.09 26.47
CA ALA A 488 30.23 9.50 25.09
C ALA A 488 29.19 8.67 24.30
N ASP A 489 28.97 7.42 24.71
CA ASP A 489 28.03 6.48 24.08
C ASP A 489 26.61 6.57 24.68
N SER A 490 26.48 7.27 25.82
CA SER A 490 25.21 7.46 26.54
C SER A 490 24.43 8.66 25.99
N GLY A 491 23.09 8.65 26.12
CA GLY A 491 22.27 9.80 25.73
C GLY A 491 22.35 10.97 26.72
N MET A 492 22.11 12.20 26.26
CA MET A 492 22.19 13.41 27.11
C MET A 492 21.08 13.53 28.16
N ARG A 493 19.93 12.84 28.01
CA ARG A 493 18.86 12.83 29.01
C ARG A 493 18.90 11.52 29.77
N ALA A 494 19.10 11.60 31.08
CA ALA A 494 19.04 10.46 31.99
C ALA A 494 17.63 10.35 32.58
N THR A 495 17.17 9.13 32.78
CA THR A 495 15.91 8.81 33.47
C THR A 495 16.20 7.73 34.49
N GLU A 496 15.89 8.01 35.74
CA GLU A 496 16.04 7.06 36.84
C GLU A 496 15.08 5.89 36.66
N ILE A 497 15.56 4.69 37.01
CA ILE A 497 14.75 3.49 37.09
C ILE A 497 14.52 3.21 38.58
N ALA A 498 13.37 3.67 39.08
CA ALA A 498 13.04 3.58 40.50
C ALA A 498 12.73 2.14 40.91
N ARG A 499 12.07 1.37 40.04
CA ARG A 499 11.76 -0.04 40.26
C ARG A 499 11.61 -0.80 38.95
N VAL A 500 11.98 -2.08 38.97
CA VAL A 500 11.71 -3.01 37.87
C VAL A 500 11.25 -4.36 38.44
N GLU A 501 10.23 -4.94 37.83
CA GLU A 501 9.69 -6.24 38.22
C GLU A 501 9.30 -7.03 36.97
N TYR A 502 9.73 -8.28 36.88
CA TYR A 502 9.32 -9.16 35.79
C TYR A 502 7.80 -9.40 35.81
N LEU A 503 7.21 -9.45 34.62
CA LEU A 503 5.85 -9.96 34.48
C LEU A 503 5.82 -11.44 34.88
N LYS A 504 4.64 -11.95 35.25
CA LYS A 504 4.48 -13.40 35.48
C LYS A 504 4.74 -14.25 34.22
N LYS A 505 4.52 -13.65 33.04
CA LYS A 505 4.75 -14.25 31.73
C LYS A 505 5.03 -13.16 30.70
N GLY A 506 5.86 -13.46 29.70
CA GLY A 506 6.08 -12.55 28.58
C GLY A 506 4.80 -12.31 27.78
N VAL A 507 4.52 -11.06 27.45
CA VAL A 507 3.36 -10.67 26.63
C VAL A 507 3.87 -10.25 25.26
N LYS A 508 3.41 -10.88 24.18
CA LYS A 508 3.80 -10.47 22.82
C LYS A 508 3.22 -9.10 22.52
N VAL A 509 4.09 -8.18 22.12
CA VAL A 509 3.71 -6.82 21.69
C VAL A 509 4.35 -6.59 20.33
N THR A 510 3.57 -6.12 19.36
CA THR A 510 4.13 -5.71 18.07
C THR A 510 4.85 -4.38 18.27
N GLY A 511 6.18 -4.44 18.34
CA GLY A 511 7.05 -3.26 18.45
C GLY A 511 7.06 -2.35 17.24
#